data_AF-A0A5K1K816-F1
#
_entry.id   AF-A0A5K1K816-F1
#
_cell.length_a   1.000
_cell.length_b   1.000
_cell.length_c   1.000
_cell.angle_alpha   90.00
_cell.angle_beta   90.00
_cell.angle_gamma   90.00
#
_symmetry.space_group_name_H-M   'P 1'
#
loop_
_entity.id
_entity.type
_entity.pdbx_description
1 polymer ?
#
loop_
_entity_poly.entity_id
_entity_poly.type
_entity_poly.pdbx_seq_one_letter_code
_entity_poly.pdbx_strand_id
1 'polypeptide(L)'
;MSSPGDSPSPSASEATSASETRDQLPHDDDETSDTESESSSRSVTPEPRYPPQAKVKSPPIAFEYGGCRIRKMLPRFVLPRILDPRCVAIESPTDLPLCWLGVPFTFGLIEMYAMNTGLGVPVTEGYHSNVPGSVDLMKTWLVIIDNFFEDTGITLDIRDVWGTENSVITFINNRQTCHITMDQHEAIEDILDDMGSTRKKGDVVPRSEGTY
;
A
#
# COMPACT_ATOMS: atom_id res chain seq x y z
N MET A 1 -55.43 -25.71 24.88
CA MET A 1 -55.18 -27.15 25.03
C MET A 1 -54.12 -27.52 24.00
N SER A 2 -52.97 -28.02 24.48
CA SER A 2 -52.05 -29.04 23.91
C SER A 2 -51.88 -29.12 22.39
N SER A 3 -50.68 -29.17 21.78
CA SER A 3 -49.34 -29.58 22.23
C SER A 3 -48.28 -29.17 21.18
N PRO A 4 -46.98 -29.20 21.54
CA PRO A 4 -45.84 -28.86 20.70
C PRO A 4 -45.31 -30.07 19.90
N GLY A 5 -44.57 -29.82 18.82
CA GLY A 5 -43.84 -30.83 18.06
C GLY A 5 -42.33 -30.60 18.12
N ASP A 6 -41.67 -31.30 19.05
CA ASP A 6 -40.24 -31.63 19.06
C ASP A 6 -39.98 -32.84 18.16
N SER A 7 -38.82 -32.89 17.48
CA SER A 7 -38.08 -34.12 17.05
C SER A 7 -36.90 -33.77 16.11
N PRO A 8 -35.85 -34.63 15.95
CA PRO A 8 -34.57 -34.45 16.63
C PRO A 8 -33.33 -34.48 15.69
N SER A 9 -32.14 -34.21 16.26
CA SER A 9 -30.80 -34.65 15.76
C SER A 9 -30.71 -36.19 15.78
N PRO A 10 -29.85 -36.90 15.00
CA PRO A 10 -28.37 -36.75 15.06
C PRO A 10 -27.60 -37.20 13.79
N SER A 11 -26.27 -37.00 13.76
CA SER A 11 -25.27 -38.10 13.66
C SER A 11 -23.90 -37.60 13.20
N ALA A 12 -22.91 -37.97 14.01
CA ALA A 12 -21.49 -37.92 13.72
C ALA A 12 -21.10 -38.94 12.64
N SER A 13 -19.98 -38.69 11.98
CA SER A 13 -19.16 -39.74 11.35
C SER A 13 -17.69 -39.33 11.39
N GLU A 14 -16.95 -40.00 12.25
CA GLU A 14 -15.50 -40.19 12.16
C GLU A 14 -15.15 -41.01 10.90
N ALA A 15 -14.01 -40.72 10.28
CA ALA A 15 -13.24 -41.71 9.52
C ALA A 15 -11.75 -41.31 9.43
N THR A 16 -10.97 -41.99 10.26
CA THR A 16 -9.61 -42.55 10.11
C THR A 16 -8.96 -42.62 8.72
N SER A 17 -7.65 -42.30 8.66
CA SER A 17 -6.52 -43.13 8.11
C SER A 17 -5.32 -42.21 7.77
N ALA A 18 -4.14 -42.38 8.41
CA ALA A 18 -3.03 -43.29 8.05
C ALA A 18 -2.44 -42.98 6.65
N SER A 19 -1.15 -42.93 6.32
CA SER A 19 0.18 -43.04 6.94
C SER A 19 1.16 -42.89 5.75
N GLU A 20 2.34 -42.27 5.88
CA GLU A 20 3.58 -42.55 5.09
C GLU A 20 4.62 -41.46 5.42
N THR A 21 5.60 -41.68 6.29
CA THR A 21 6.85 -42.46 6.10
C THR A 21 7.78 -41.88 5.04
N ARG A 22 8.80 -41.10 5.46
CA ARG A 22 10.06 -41.00 4.73
C ARG A 22 11.23 -40.61 5.65
N ASP A 23 11.78 -41.63 6.30
CA ASP A 23 13.17 -41.65 6.74
C ASP A 23 14.05 -42.15 5.58
N GLN A 24 15.14 -41.42 5.29
CA GLN A 24 16.50 -41.96 5.04
C GLN A 24 17.43 -40.90 4.41
N LEU A 25 18.30 -40.33 5.25
CA LEU A 25 19.73 -40.06 4.99
C LEU A 25 20.51 -41.32 5.44
N PRO A 26 21.77 -41.64 5.00
CA PRO A 26 22.90 -40.71 4.89
C PRO A 26 23.96 -41.06 3.79
N HIS A 27 25.16 -40.46 3.93
CA HIS A 27 26.47 -40.71 3.26
C HIS A 27 26.67 -40.10 1.85
N ASP A 28 27.84 -39.56 1.48
CA ASP A 28 29.21 -39.68 2.00
C ASP A 28 30.07 -38.45 1.61
N ASP A 29 31.20 -38.34 2.30
CA ASP A 29 32.29 -37.36 2.19
C ASP A 29 32.92 -37.24 0.78
N ASP A 30 33.34 -36.03 0.39
CA ASP A 30 34.58 -35.87 -0.39
C ASP A 30 35.22 -34.48 -0.19
N GLU A 31 36.53 -34.52 -0.32
CA GLU A 31 37.58 -33.69 0.25
C GLU A 31 38.01 -32.55 -0.70
N THR A 32 38.55 -31.48 -0.10
CA THR A 32 39.56 -30.56 -0.65
C THR A 32 39.25 -29.69 -1.89
N SER A 33 39.31 -28.37 -1.70
CA SER A 33 40.35 -27.55 -2.34
C SER A 33 40.29 -26.12 -1.78
N ASP A 34 41.27 -25.80 -0.94
CA ASP A 34 41.61 -24.43 -0.60
C ASP A 34 42.16 -23.73 -1.85
N THR A 35 41.45 -22.70 -2.31
CA THR A 35 42.08 -21.66 -3.15
C THR A 35 41.59 -20.31 -2.64
N GLU A 36 42.39 -19.75 -1.74
CA GLU A 36 42.26 -18.36 -1.31
C GLU A 36 42.41 -17.44 -2.51
N SER A 37 41.34 -16.72 -2.84
CA SER A 37 41.38 -15.55 -3.69
C SER A 37 40.64 -14.44 -2.96
N GLU A 38 41.39 -13.75 -2.10
CA GLU A 38 40.98 -12.49 -1.47
C GLU A 38 40.84 -11.39 -2.54
N SER A 39 39.78 -11.43 -3.34
CA SER A 39 39.26 -10.23 -3.99
C SER A 39 38.32 -9.56 -3.02
N SER A 40 38.90 -8.74 -2.14
CA SER A 40 38.19 -7.79 -1.28
C SER A 40 37.57 -6.69 -2.14
N SER A 41 36.52 -7.07 -2.90
CA SER A 41 35.59 -6.13 -3.47
C SER A 41 34.77 -5.61 -2.30
N ARG A 42 35.18 -4.45 -1.77
CA ARG A 42 34.32 -3.66 -0.89
C ARG A 42 33.06 -3.32 -1.67
N SER A 43 32.03 -4.17 -1.54
CA SER A 43 30.66 -3.84 -1.88
C SER A 43 30.28 -2.64 -1.03
N VAL A 44 30.53 -1.45 -1.56
CA VAL A 44 29.96 -0.22 -1.04
C VAL A 44 28.48 -0.34 -1.37
N THR A 45 27.70 -0.89 -0.44
CA THR A 45 26.25 -0.83 -0.52
C THR A 45 25.89 0.64 -0.65
N PRO A 46 25.32 1.09 -1.78
CA PRO A 46 24.95 2.48 -1.94
C PRO A 46 24.00 2.85 -0.79
N GLU A 47 24.36 3.87 -0.03
CA GLU A 47 23.50 4.36 1.05
C GLU A 47 22.14 4.76 0.46
N PRO A 48 21.01 4.34 1.07
CA PRO A 48 19.69 4.70 0.59
C PRO A 48 19.56 6.20 0.37
N ARG A 49 19.24 6.61 -0.86
CA ARG A 49 19.11 8.03 -1.21
C ARG A 49 17.72 8.52 -0.84
N TYR A 50 17.65 9.20 0.29
CA TYR A 50 16.45 9.94 0.68
C TYR A 50 16.30 11.24 -0.13
N PRO A 51 15.06 11.71 -0.36
CA PRO A 51 14.81 12.99 -1.00
C PRO A 51 15.52 14.15 -0.29
N PRO A 52 16.10 15.11 -1.03
CA PRO A 52 16.80 16.24 -0.43
C PRO A 52 15.85 17.10 0.42
N GLN A 53 16.28 17.43 1.63
CA GLN A 53 15.54 18.35 2.50
C GLN A 53 15.70 19.80 2.01
N ALA A 54 14.67 20.64 2.22
CA ALA A 54 14.74 22.04 1.84
C ALA A 54 15.81 22.78 2.66
N LYS A 55 16.72 23.50 1.99
CA LYS A 55 17.78 24.29 2.64
C LYS A 55 17.23 25.42 3.51
N VAL A 56 16.07 25.95 3.15
CA VAL A 56 15.33 26.97 3.90
C VAL A 56 13.90 26.46 4.07
N LYS A 57 13.54 26.09 5.30
CA LYS A 57 12.20 25.65 5.65
C LYS A 57 11.29 26.85 5.89
N SER A 58 10.03 26.77 5.46
CA SER A 58 9.03 27.79 5.77
C SER A 58 8.62 27.73 7.24
N PRO A 59 8.21 28.85 7.86
CA PRO A 59 7.69 28.82 9.22
C PRO A 59 6.43 27.93 9.31
N PRO A 60 6.17 27.31 10.46
CA PRO A 60 4.97 26.52 10.67
C PRO A 60 3.72 27.41 10.60
N ILE A 61 2.69 26.91 9.95
CA ILE A 61 1.38 27.56 9.92
C ILE A 61 0.61 27.09 11.14
N ALA A 62 -0.02 28.01 11.87
CA ALA A 62 -0.85 27.65 13.00
C ALA A 62 -2.04 26.80 12.53
N PHE A 63 -2.21 25.63 13.15
CA PHE A 63 -3.32 24.73 12.89
C PHE A 63 -4.18 24.62 14.14
N GLU A 64 -5.47 24.95 14.03
CA GLU A 64 -6.41 24.75 15.13
C GLU A 64 -6.95 23.32 15.11
N TYR A 65 -6.44 22.50 16.03
CA TYR A 65 -6.91 21.14 16.28
C TYR A 65 -8.32 21.17 16.88
N GLY A 66 -9.37 21.11 16.07
CA GLY A 66 -10.72 20.96 16.62
C GLY A 66 -11.91 21.54 15.86
N GLY A 67 -11.71 22.21 14.72
CA GLY A 67 -12.82 22.69 13.88
C GLY A 67 -13.01 21.87 12.59
N CYS A 68 -13.97 22.28 11.75
CA CYS A 68 -14.25 21.72 10.43
C CYS A 68 -13.06 21.79 9.44
N ARG A 69 -11.96 22.46 9.80
CA ARG A 69 -10.92 22.84 8.85
C ARG A 69 -9.75 21.87 8.71
N ILE A 70 -9.43 21.06 9.72
CA ILE A 70 -8.16 20.29 9.68
C ILE A 70 -8.23 18.94 10.41
N ARG A 71 -9.32 18.20 10.25
CA ARG A 71 -9.37 16.79 10.64
C ARG A 71 -9.40 15.94 9.38
N LYS A 72 -8.20 15.64 8.87
CA LYS A 72 -7.89 14.83 7.69
C LYS A 72 -8.34 15.50 6.37
N MET A 73 -7.42 16.20 5.73
CA MET A 73 -7.62 16.61 4.34
C MET A 73 -7.28 15.44 3.41
N LEU A 74 -8.28 15.07 2.60
CA LEU A 74 -8.31 14.48 1.26
C LEU A 74 -7.10 13.65 0.79
N PRO A 75 -7.30 12.55 0.04
CA PRO A 75 -6.25 12.06 -0.82
C PRO A 75 -5.82 13.20 -1.75
N ARG A 76 -4.53 13.52 -1.71
CA ARG A 76 -3.89 14.42 -2.66
C ARG A 76 -2.85 13.61 -3.38
N PHE A 77 -2.78 13.76 -4.70
CA PHE A 77 -1.71 13.19 -5.52
C PHE A 77 -0.33 13.78 -5.19
N VAL A 78 -0.31 15.01 -4.68
CA VAL A 78 0.91 15.71 -4.28
C VAL A 78 0.69 16.31 -2.90
N LEU A 79 1.58 15.97 -1.97
CA LEU A 79 1.56 16.52 -0.63
C LEU A 79 1.82 18.04 -0.68
N PRO A 80 0.88 18.89 -0.19
CA PRO A 80 1.13 20.33 -0.12
C PRO A 80 2.39 20.63 0.70
N ARG A 81 3.24 21.54 0.24
CA ARG A 81 4.50 21.89 0.93
C ARG A 81 4.31 22.26 2.40
N ILE A 82 3.19 22.89 2.74
CA ILE A 82 2.85 23.29 4.13
C ILE A 82 2.53 22.10 5.05
N LEU A 83 2.34 20.90 4.48
CA LEU A 83 2.10 19.65 5.19
C LEU A 83 3.28 18.67 5.05
N ASP A 84 4.37 19.07 4.38
CA ASP A 84 5.58 18.27 4.21
C ASP A 84 6.64 18.62 5.29
N PRO A 85 6.97 17.71 6.22
CA PRO A 85 8.01 17.92 7.24
C PRO A 85 9.38 18.34 6.69
N ARG A 86 9.67 18.02 5.42
CA ARG A 86 10.92 18.41 4.73
C ARG A 86 10.94 19.89 4.37
N CYS A 87 9.78 20.52 4.25
CA CYS A 87 9.61 21.89 3.81
C CYS A 87 9.27 22.87 4.94
N VAL A 88 8.81 22.39 6.10
CA VAL A 88 8.32 23.25 7.19
C VAL A 88 9.21 23.12 8.44
N ALA A 89 9.51 24.25 9.08
CA ALA A 89 10.31 24.33 10.30
C ALA A 89 9.49 23.89 11.52
N ILE A 90 9.28 22.58 11.64
CA ILE A 90 8.63 21.92 12.78
C ILE A 90 9.65 21.18 13.63
N GLU A 91 9.35 20.98 14.91
CA GLU A 91 10.18 20.18 15.81
C GLU A 91 9.94 18.68 15.60
N SER A 92 8.66 18.31 15.43
CA SER A 92 8.22 16.92 15.21
C SER A 92 7.24 16.82 14.03
N PRO A 93 7.28 15.75 13.21
CA PRO A 93 6.24 15.48 12.20
C PRO A 93 4.81 15.41 12.77
N THR A 94 4.66 15.15 14.06
CA THR A 94 3.36 15.14 14.74
C THR A 94 2.73 16.53 14.88
N ASP A 95 3.54 17.58 14.78
CA ASP A 95 3.08 18.98 14.84
C ASP A 95 2.25 19.33 13.61
N LEU A 96 2.44 18.59 12.52
CA LEU A 96 1.61 18.70 11.32
C LEU A 96 0.34 17.84 11.44
N PRO A 97 -0.78 18.34 10.89
CA PRO A 97 -1.96 17.54 10.67
C PRO A 97 -1.64 16.29 9.86
N LEU A 98 -2.25 15.17 10.24
CA LEU A 98 -2.10 13.92 9.50
C LEU A 98 -2.78 14.02 8.14
N CYS A 99 -2.02 13.78 7.08
CA CYS A 99 -2.48 13.74 5.70
C CYS A 99 -1.99 12.44 5.05
N TRP A 100 -2.88 11.76 4.34
CA TRP A 100 -2.57 10.53 3.62
C TRP A 100 -2.38 10.81 2.14
N LEU A 101 -1.28 10.29 1.58
CA LEU A 101 -1.01 10.24 0.15
C LEU A 101 -1.66 8.97 -0.39
N GLY A 102 -2.53 9.11 -1.38
CA GLY A 102 -3.38 8.01 -1.83
C GLY A 102 -4.30 8.40 -2.98
N VAL A 103 -5.12 7.43 -3.39
CA VAL A 103 -6.15 7.59 -4.43
C VAL A 103 -7.52 7.17 -3.93
N PRO A 104 -8.60 7.82 -4.38
CA PRO A 104 -9.95 7.34 -4.09
C PRO A 104 -10.11 5.87 -4.49
N PHE A 105 -10.56 5.05 -3.55
CA PHE A 105 -10.80 3.63 -3.78
C PHE A 105 -12.01 3.46 -4.69
N THR A 106 -11.84 2.68 -5.75
CA THR A 106 -12.94 2.13 -6.54
C THR A 106 -12.55 0.72 -6.99
N PHE A 107 -13.52 -0.19 -7.10
CA PHE A 107 -13.26 -1.54 -7.60
C PHE A 107 -12.66 -1.55 -9.01
N GLY A 108 -13.14 -0.64 -9.88
CA GLY A 108 -12.62 -0.52 -11.25
C GLY A 108 -11.15 -0.10 -11.30
N LEU A 109 -10.64 0.61 -10.29
CA LEU A 109 -9.23 1.00 -10.22
C LEU A 109 -8.33 -0.19 -9.88
N ILE A 110 -8.76 -1.09 -8.98
CA ILE A 110 -8.07 -2.35 -8.72
C ILE A 110 -8.08 -3.24 -9.95
N GLU A 111 -9.24 -3.37 -10.59
CA GLU A 111 -9.40 -4.17 -11.82
C GLU A 111 -8.48 -3.66 -12.93
N MET A 112 -8.49 -2.35 -13.18
CA MET A 112 -7.65 -1.71 -14.21
C MET A 112 -6.17 -1.91 -13.94
N TYR A 113 -5.71 -1.63 -12.71
CA TYR A 113 -4.32 -1.83 -12.34
C TYR A 113 -3.90 -3.30 -12.50
N ALA A 114 -4.74 -4.23 -12.05
CA ALA A 114 -4.48 -5.67 -12.16
C ALA A 114 -4.39 -6.15 -13.62
N MET A 115 -5.22 -5.61 -14.51
CA MET A 115 -5.16 -5.90 -15.94
C MET A 115 -3.90 -5.31 -16.59
N ASN A 116 -3.49 -4.10 -16.22
CA ASN A 116 -2.32 -3.44 -16.78
C ASN A 116 -1.01 -4.12 -16.36
N THR A 117 -0.95 -4.62 -15.13
CA THR A 117 0.25 -5.24 -14.54
C THR A 117 0.26 -6.77 -14.65
N GLY A 118 -0.85 -7.39 -15.06
CA GLY A 118 -0.99 -8.84 -15.10
C GLY A 118 -1.13 -9.51 -13.72
N LEU A 119 -1.41 -8.74 -12.66
CA LEU A 119 -1.61 -9.24 -11.29
C LEU A 119 -3.05 -9.72 -11.03
N GLY A 120 -3.92 -9.69 -12.04
CA GLY A 120 -5.31 -10.13 -11.93
C GLY A 120 -5.43 -11.63 -11.63
N VAL A 121 -6.08 -11.96 -10.50
CA VAL A 121 -6.41 -13.34 -10.15
C VAL A 121 -7.75 -13.68 -10.79
N PRO A 122 -7.84 -14.69 -11.68
CA PRO A 122 -9.11 -15.07 -12.27
C PRO A 122 -10.02 -15.74 -11.23
N VAL A 123 -11.33 -15.52 -11.37
CA VAL A 123 -12.35 -16.20 -10.56
C VAL A 123 -12.35 -17.68 -10.94
N THR A 124 -11.95 -18.51 -9.99
CA THR A 124 -12.22 -19.95 -9.98
C THR A 124 -13.60 -20.16 -9.34
N GLU A 125 -14.45 -21.01 -9.93
CA GLU A 125 -15.86 -21.24 -9.54
C GLU A 125 -16.15 -21.07 -8.03
N GLY A 126 -17.23 -20.34 -7.72
CA GLY A 126 -17.87 -20.43 -6.39
C GLY A 126 -17.85 -19.21 -5.48
N TYR A 127 -17.35 -18.03 -5.88
CA TYR A 127 -17.44 -16.82 -5.06
C TYR A 127 -17.88 -15.57 -5.84
N HIS A 128 -19.08 -15.07 -5.51
CA HIS A 128 -19.70 -13.77 -5.80
C HIS A 128 -19.67 -13.15 -7.21
N SER A 129 -18.99 -13.73 -8.20
CA SER A 129 -19.12 -13.34 -9.61
C SER A 129 -19.26 -14.59 -10.48
N ASN A 130 -20.35 -14.61 -11.26
CA ASN A 130 -20.80 -15.77 -12.02
C ASN A 130 -20.22 -15.81 -13.45
N VAL A 131 -19.14 -15.07 -13.70
CA VAL A 131 -18.53 -14.98 -15.04
C VAL A 131 -17.14 -15.60 -14.99
N PRO A 132 -16.99 -16.88 -15.38
CA PRO A 132 -15.68 -17.49 -15.53
C PRO A 132 -14.76 -16.60 -16.38
N GLY A 133 -13.55 -16.34 -15.86
CA GLY A 133 -12.57 -15.45 -16.50
C GLY A 133 -12.63 -13.99 -16.06
N SER A 134 -13.58 -13.58 -15.21
CA SER A 134 -13.51 -12.27 -14.55
C SER A 134 -12.44 -12.25 -13.45
N VAL A 135 -12.04 -11.05 -13.01
CA VAL A 135 -11.04 -10.85 -11.95
C VAL A 135 -11.69 -11.01 -10.57
N ASP A 136 -11.12 -11.87 -9.71
CA ASP A 136 -11.47 -11.99 -8.29
C ASP A 136 -10.83 -10.81 -7.55
N LEU A 137 -11.60 -9.74 -7.36
CA LEU A 137 -11.10 -8.47 -6.83
C LEU A 137 -10.49 -8.61 -5.43
N MET A 138 -11.00 -9.51 -4.58
CA MET A 138 -10.48 -9.69 -3.23
C MET A 138 -9.12 -10.38 -3.25
N LYS A 139 -9.00 -11.48 -3.99
CA LYS A 139 -7.70 -12.16 -4.14
C LYS A 139 -6.70 -11.29 -4.87
N THR A 140 -7.15 -10.59 -5.91
CA THR A 140 -6.32 -9.66 -6.68
C THR A 140 -5.81 -8.52 -5.82
N TRP A 141 -6.64 -7.96 -4.94
CA TRP A 141 -6.20 -6.93 -4.00
C TRP A 141 -5.09 -7.42 -3.06
N LEU A 142 -5.20 -8.64 -2.54
CA LEU A 142 -4.15 -9.24 -1.70
C LEU A 142 -2.83 -9.41 -2.49
N VAL A 143 -2.91 -9.92 -3.72
CA VAL A 143 -1.73 -10.05 -4.59
C VAL A 143 -1.08 -8.69 -4.88
N ILE A 144 -1.89 -7.64 -5.11
CA ILE A 144 -1.38 -6.29 -5.32
C ILE A 144 -0.67 -5.76 -4.07
N ILE A 145 -1.24 -5.95 -2.88
CA ILE A 145 -0.60 -5.54 -1.62
C ILE A 145 0.74 -6.24 -1.45
N ASP A 146 0.76 -7.56 -1.61
CA ASP A 146 1.95 -8.38 -1.40
C ASP A 146 3.05 -8.00 -2.42
N ASN A 147 2.71 -7.95 -3.71
CA ASN A 147 3.65 -7.56 -4.76
C ASN A 147 4.21 -6.15 -4.53
N PHE A 148 3.35 -5.17 -4.23
CA PHE A 148 3.81 -3.80 -4.00
C PHE A 148 4.70 -3.69 -2.75
N PHE A 149 4.40 -4.45 -1.70
CA PHE A 149 5.24 -4.49 -0.51
C PHE A 149 6.57 -5.19 -0.76
N GLU A 150 6.60 -6.28 -1.52
CA GLU A 150 7.84 -6.97 -1.92
C GLU A 150 8.75 -6.06 -2.75
N ASP A 151 8.18 -5.30 -3.69
CA ASP A 151 8.93 -4.41 -4.57
C ASP A 151 9.44 -3.14 -3.85
N THR A 152 8.62 -2.57 -2.97
CA THR A 152 8.88 -1.22 -2.42
C THR A 152 9.15 -1.18 -0.92
N GLY A 153 8.75 -2.21 -0.17
CA GLY A 153 8.69 -2.19 1.30
C GLY A 153 7.59 -1.29 1.88
N ILE A 154 6.68 -0.78 1.05
CA ILE A 154 5.56 0.08 1.47
C ILE A 154 4.28 -0.74 1.53
N THR A 155 3.54 -0.62 2.64
CA THR A 155 2.25 -1.29 2.79
C THR A 155 1.13 -0.44 2.20
N LEU A 156 0.39 -1.00 1.23
CA LEU A 156 -0.87 -0.43 0.76
C LEU A 156 -1.99 -0.71 1.76
N ASP A 157 -2.86 0.27 1.97
CA ASP A 157 -4.00 0.13 2.88
C ASP A 157 -5.23 0.86 2.35
N ILE A 158 -6.43 0.38 2.67
CA ILE A 158 -7.68 1.06 2.35
C ILE A 158 -8.19 1.74 3.62
N ARG A 159 -8.25 3.06 3.59
CA ARG A 159 -8.59 3.87 4.77
C ARG A 159 -9.78 4.77 4.51
N ASP A 160 -10.62 4.89 5.53
CA ASP A 160 -11.64 5.94 5.57
C ASP A 160 -11.01 7.28 5.95
N VAL A 161 -10.97 8.16 4.95
CA VAL A 161 -10.47 9.52 5.09
C VAL A 161 -11.67 10.45 5.26
N TRP A 162 -11.61 11.34 6.24
CA TRP A 162 -12.69 12.29 6.46
C TRP A 162 -12.77 13.29 5.30
N GLY A 163 -13.99 13.67 4.91
CA GLY A 163 -14.22 14.58 3.79
C GLY A 163 -14.13 13.95 2.41
N THR A 164 -14.00 12.62 2.32
CA THR A 164 -14.25 11.87 1.09
C THR A 164 -15.48 10.98 1.26
N GLU A 165 -16.24 10.81 0.17
CA GLU A 165 -17.39 9.89 0.15
C GLU A 165 -16.93 8.43 0.08
N ASN A 166 -15.78 8.20 -0.56
CA ASN A 166 -15.18 6.89 -0.73
C ASN A 166 -13.96 6.72 0.19
N SER A 167 -13.67 5.49 0.56
CA SER A 167 -12.38 5.11 1.14
C SER A 167 -11.25 5.45 0.18
N VAL A 168 -10.01 5.39 0.66
CA VAL A 168 -8.80 5.78 -0.09
C VAL A 168 -7.79 4.66 -0.01
N ILE A 169 -7.21 4.26 -1.14
CA ILE A 169 -5.99 3.46 -1.15
C ILE A 169 -4.83 4.38 -0.78
N THR A 170 -4.22 4.15 0.36
CA THR A 170 -3.13 4.97 0.91
C THR A 170 -1.79 4.27 0.77
N PHE A 171 -0.77 5.01 0.35
CA PHE A 171 0.62 4.55 0.25
C PHE A 171 1.40 4.91 1.51
N ILE A 172 1.38 6.20 1.85
CA ILE A 172 2.10 6.75 3.00
C ILE A 172 1.32 7.93 3.59
N ASN A 173 1.67 8.34 4.79
CA ASN A 173 1.26 9.63 5.32
C ASN A 173 2.40 10.66 5.28
N ASN A 174 2.03 11.94 5.43
CA ASN A 174 2.97 13.05 5.42
C ASN A 174 4.07 12.97 6.49
N ARG A 175 3.90 12.19 7.55
CA ARG A 175 4.93 12.01 8.58
C ARG A 175 5.99 10.99 8.15
N GLN A 176 5.67 10.13 7.19
CA GLN A 176 6.58 9.13 6.63
C GLN A 176 7.39 9.66 5.44
N THR A 177 7.09 10.84 4.90
CA THR A 177 7.76 11.36 3.67
C THR A 177 9.25 11.63 3.82
N CYS A 178 9.74 11.81 5.05
CA CYS A 178 11.16 11.91 5.34
C CYS A 178 11.90 10.56 5.27
N HIS A 179 11.17 9.46 5.33
CA HIS A 179 11.70 8.11 5.49
C HIS A 179 11.54 7.23 4.25
N ILE A 180 10.92 7.76 3.19
CA ILE A 180 10.86 7.05 1.91
C ILE A 180 12.06 7.40 1.02
N THR A 181 12.55 6.43 0.27
CA THR A 181 13.60 6.61 -0.73
C THR A 181 13.06 7.26 -2.00
N MET A 182 13.95 7.70 -2.90
CA MET A 182 13.54 8.17 -4.22
C MET A 182 12.86 7.06 -5.04
N ASP A 183 13.40 5.84 -4.99
CA ASP A 183 12.84 4.69 -5.71
C ASP A 183 11.43 4.34 -5.22
N GLN A 184 11.20 4.42 -3.90
CA GLN A 184 9.88 4.27 -3.30
C GLN A 184 8.91 5.38 -3.75
N HIS A 185 9.40 6.60 -3.92
CA HIS A 185 8.58 7.70 -4.42
C HIS A 185 8.19 7.48 -5.89
N GLU A 186 9.14 7.03 -6.71
CA GLU A 186 8.92 6.71 -8.13
C GLU A 186 7.92 5.57 -8.29
N ALA A 187 8.07 4.49 -7.51
CA ALA A 187 7.12 3.38 -7.50
C ALA A 187 5.69 3.81 -7.10
N ILE A 188 5.56 4.78 -6.17
CA ILE A 188 4.26 5.38 -5.85
C ILE A 188 3.72 6.19 -7.04
N GLU A 189 4.56 6.93 -7.76
CA GLU A 189 4.11 7.67 -8.95
C GLU A 189 3.69 6.74 -10.09
N ASP A 190 4.40 5.63 -10.30
CA ASP A 190 4.09 4.63 -11.33
C ASP A 190 2.72 3.96 -11.08
N ILE A 191 2.46 3.48 -9.85
CA ILE A 191 1.16 2.89 -9.52
C ILE A 191 0.02 3.91 -9.62
N LEU A 192 0.28 5.19 -9.29
CA LEU A 192 -0.71 6.26 -9.46
C LEU A 192 -1.06 6.45 -10.93
N ASP A 193 -0.07 6.45 -11.81
CA ASP A 193 -0.24 6.58 -13.26
C ASP A 193 -0.97 5.35 -13.85
N ASP A 194 -0.60 4.13 -13.44
CA ASP A 194 -1.24 2.88 -13.88
C ASP A 194 -2.70 2.74 -13.42
N MET A 195 -3.02 3.30 -12.25
CA MET A 195 -4.38 3.37 -11.72
C MET A 195 -5.25 4.42 -12.44
N GLY A 196 -4.77 5.00 -13.54
CA GLY A 196 -5.53 5.94 -14.36
C GLY A 196 -5.75 7.27 -13.65
N SER A 197 -4.91 7.61 -12.67
CA SER A 197 -4.87 8.94 -12.07
C SER A 197 -4.24 9.91 -13.05
N THR A 198 -4.90 10.11 -14.19
CA THR A 198 -4.55 11.18 -15.12
C THR A 198 -4.51 12.46 -14.31
N ARG A 199 -3.29 12.98 -14.06
CA ARG A 199 -3.12 14.36 -13.66
C ARG A 199 -3.91 15.15 -14.69
N LYS A 200 -5.12 15.60 -14.35
CA LYS A 200 -5.84 16.55 -15.20
C LYS A 200 -4.94 17.77 -15.28
N LYS A 201 -4.15 17.81 -16.34
CA LYS A 201 -3.24 18.88 -16.73
C LYS A 201 -4.12 20.06 -17.12
N GLY A 202 -4.79 20.67 -16.13
CA GLY A 202 -5.93 21.55 -16.40
C GLY A 202 -6.48 22.32 -15.21
N ASP A 203 -6.34 21.86 -13.97
CA ASP A 203 -6.76 22.65 -12.80
C ASP A 203 -5.68 23.67 -12.40
N VAL A 204 -5.31 24.54 -13.36
CA VAL A 204 -4.74 25.84 -13.04
C VAL A 204 -5.87 26.64 -12.41
N VAL A 205 -5.90 26.68 -11.08
CA VAL A 205 -6.72 27.64 -10.34
C VAL A 205 -6.32 29.02 -10.86
N PRO A 206 -7.23 29.79 -11.50
CA PRO A 206 -6.89 31.13 -11.94
C PRO A 206 -6.46 31.91 -10.70
N ARG A 207 -5.24 32.43 -10.77
CA ARG A 207 -4.68 33.37 -9.80
C ARG A 207 -5.67 34.54 -9.78
N SER A 208 -6.50 34.64 -8.75
CA SER A 208 -7.32 35.82 -8.53
C SER A 208 -6.35 36.97 -8.27
N GLU A 209 -6.09 37.76 -9.31
CA GLU A 209 -5.42 39.05 -9.17
C GLU A 209 -6.30 39.91 -8.25
N GLY A 210 -5.80 40.14 -7.04
CA GLY A 210 -6.37 41.12 -6.13
C GLY A 210 -6.14 42.50 -6.73
N THR A 211 -7.20 43.15 -7.17
CA THR A 211 -7.27 44.61 -7.28
C THR A 211 -7.14 45.19 -5.87
N TYR A 212 -6.07 45.96 -5.69
CA TYR A 212 -5.93 46.95 -4.60
C TYR A 212 -6.99 48.05 -4.74
#